data_AF-A0A9D3UQF1-F1
#
_entry.id   AF-A0A9D3UQF1-F1
#
_cell.length_a   1.000
_cell.length_b   1.000
_cell.length_c   1.000
_cell.angle_alpha   90.00
_cell.angle_beta   90.00
_cell.angle_gamma   90.00
#
_symmetry.space_group_name_H-M   'P 1'
#
loop_
_entity.id
_entity.type
_entity.pdbx_description
1 polymer ?
#
loop_
_entity_poly.entity_id
_entity_poly.type
_entity_poly.pdbx_seq_one_letter_code
_entity_poly.pdbx_strand_id
1 'polypeptide(L)'
;MANGDSEQMKCIAATISSFNWKRVVVIYEDDAFGGDSGKLALLSEALRDVGSEIEYRLVLPPLSSVSNPNEVVQDELIKLFKVQSRVYIVLQSSLPMTIHLFEKAKEIGLTGRDSAWIITGTI
;
A
#
# COMPACT_ATOMS: atom_id res chain seq x y z
N MET A 1 9.96 12.44 -16.94
CA MET A 1 10.23 11.65 -15.71
C MET A 1 9.22 10.51 -15.50
N ALA A 2 8.48 10.07 -16.54
CA ALA A 2 7.39 9.08 -16.41
C ALA A 2 7.82 7.59 -16.53
N ASN A 3 9.04 7.30 -17.01
CA ASN A 3 9.46 5.91 -17.22
C ASN A 3 9.78 5.17 -15.91
N GLY A 4 10.31 5.86 -14.89
CA GLY A 4 10.71 5.21 -13.63
C GLY A 4 9.53 4.58 -12.88
N ASP A 5 8.46 5.36 -12.70
CA ASP A 5 7.26 4.89 -11.99
C ASP A 5 6.55 3.78 -12.75
N SER A 6 6.42 3.89 -14.08
CA SER A 6 5.80 2.84 -14.90
C SER A 6 6.56 1.52 -14.81
N GLU A 7 7.90 1.55 -14.92
CA GLU A 7 8.72 0.34 -14.81
C GLU A 7 8.68 -0.25 -13.39
N GLN A 8 8.63 0.58 -12.35
CA GLN A 8 8.44 0.10 -10.98
C GLN A 8 7.07 -0.58 -10.81
N MET A 9 5.98 -0.01 -11.32
CA MET A 9 4.65 -0.63 -11.25
C MET A 9 4.58 -1.96 -12.01
N LYS A 10 5.23 -2.05 -13.18
CA LYS A 10 5.36 -3.33 -13.91
C LYS A 10 6.16 -4.37 -13.13
N CYS A 11 7.25 -3.96 -12.47
CA CYS A 11 8.05 -4.84 -11.62
C CYS A 11 7.23 -5.40 -10.44
N ILE A 12 6.42 -4.55 -9.80
CA ILE A 12 5.50 -4.98 -8.74
C ILE A 12 4.47 -5.95 -9.32
N ALA A 13 3.82 -5.63 -10.44
CA ALA A 13 2.85 -6.52 -11.08
C ALA A 13 3.45 -7.88 -11.48
N ALA A 14 4.67 -7.90 -12.00
CA ALA A 14 5.39 -9.15 -12.29
C ALA A 14 5.64 -9.99 -11.03
N THR A 15 5.98 -9.34 -9.91
CA THR A 15 6.12 -10.01 -8.60
C THR A 15 4.78 -10.58 -8.13
N ILE A 16 3.71 -9.78 -8.17
CA ILE A 16 2.35 -10.23 -7.84
C ILE A 16 1.96 -11.46 -8.69
N SER A 17 2.26 -11.41 -9.99
CA SER A 17 2.00 -12.50 -10.93
C SER A 17 2.82 -13.75 -10.62
N SER A 18 4.09 -13.64 -10.24
CA SER A 18 4.95 -14.80 -9.98
C SER A 18 4.48 -15.61 -8.76
N PHE A 19 3.86 -14.95 -7.78
CA PHE A 19 3.23 -15.59 -6.62
C PHE A 19 1.75 -15.93 -6.85
N ASN A 20 1.22 -15.66 -8.05
CA ASN A 20 -0.18 -15.87 -8.43
C ASN A 20 -1.18 -15.18 -7.49
N TRP A 21 -0.81 -14.05 -6.89
CA TRP A 21 -1.69 -13.27 -6.04
C TRP A 21 -2.70 -12.49 -6.88
N LYS A 22 -4.00 -12.74 -6.68
CA LYS A 22 -5.08 -12.16 -7.49
C LYS A 22 -5.61 -10.84 -6.97
N ARG A 23 -5.49 -10.61 -5.67
CA ARG A 23 -6.02 -9.41 -5.01
C ARG A 23 -4.96 -8.81 -4.12
N VAL A 24 -4.82 -7.50 -4.17
CA VAL A 24 -3.88 -6.75 -3.35
C VAL A 24 -4.60 -5.60 -2.64
N VAL A 25 -4.08 -5.22 -1.49
CA VAL A 25 -4.43 -3.99 -0.80
C VAL A 25 -3.37 -2.94 -1.12
N VAL A 26 -3.79 -1.74 -1.50
CA VAL A 26 -2.89 -0.60 -1.70
C VAL A 26 -3.03 0.36 -0.54
N ILE A 27 -1.89 0.77 0.04
CA ILE A 27 -1.79 1.70 1.17
C ILE A 27 -1.01 2.93 0.68
N TYR A 28 -1.53 4.13 0.94
CA TYR A 28 -0.79 5.37 0.69
C TYR A 28 -1.17 6.45 1.69
N GLU A 29 -0.23 7.35 1.95
CA GLU A 29 -0.47 8.57 2.71
C GLU A 29 -1.13 9.60 1.78
N ASP A 30 -2.23 10.19 2.22
CA ASP A 30 -2.88 11.29 1.51
C ASP A 30 -1.90 12.47 1.47
N ASP A 31 -1.48 12.87 0.27
CA ASP A 31 -0.81 14.14 0.12
C ASP A 31 -1.88 15.22 -0.10
N ALA A 32 -1.67 16.41 0.48
CA ALA A 32 -2.62 17.52 0.35
C ALA A 32 -2.77 18.04 -1.10
N PHE A 33 -2.11 17.41 -2.08
CA PHE A 33 -1.95 17.88 -3.45
C PHE A 33 -2.41 16.87 -4.52
N GLY A 34 -3.14 15.82 -4.15
CA GLY A 34 -3.71 14.85 -5.11
C GLY A 34 -2.67 14.18 -6.02
N GLY A 35 -1.41 14.11 -5.58
CA GLY A 35 -0.24 13.82 -6.40
C GLY A 35 -0.17 12.41 -6.99
N ASP A 36 -0.91 11.45 -6.41
CA ASP A 36 -0.67 10.02 -6.70
C ASP A 36 -1.76 9.32 -7.50
N SER A 37 -2.74 10.06 -8.03
CA SER A 37 -3.71 9.50 -8.99
C SER A 37 -3.02 8.81 -10.16
N GLY A 38 -1.85 9.32 -10.59
CA GLY A 38 -1.03 8.74 -11.65
C GLY A 38 -0.41 7.38 -11.30
N LYS A 39 0.29 7.26 -10.16
CA LYS A 39 0.91 5.99 -9.75
C LYS A 39 -0.13 4.92 -9.44
N LEU A 40 -1.23 5.31 -8.80
CA LEU A 40 -2.33 4.38 -8.53
C LEU A 40 -2.95 3.86 -9.84
N ALA A 41 -3.13 4.72 -10.84
CA ALA A 41 -3.62 4.32 -12.15
C ALA A 41 -2.62 3.39 -12.87
N LEU A 42 -1.32 3.71 -12.86
CA LEU A 42 -0.27 2.86 -13.44
C LEU A 42 -0.21 1.49 -12.78
N LEU A 43 -0.29 1.43 -11.44
CA LEU A 43 -0.33 0.15 -10.71
C LEU A 43 -1.59 -0.63 -11.05
N SER A 44 -2.76 0.03 -11.08
CA SER A 44 -4.02 -0.61 -11.40
C SER A 44 -4.03 -1.19 -12.83
N GLU A 45 -3.42 -0.49 -13.79
CA GLU A 45 -3.26 -0.97 -15.17
C GLU A 45 -2.32 -2.18 -15.21
N ALA A 46 -1.12 -2.07 -14.63
CA ALA A 46 -0.14 -3.15 -14.63
C ALA A 46 -0.64 -4.43 -13.93
N LEU A 47 -1.39 -4.30 -12.84
CA LEU A 47 -2.02 -5.44 -12.16
C LEU A 47 -3.08 -6.10 -13.05
N ARG A 48 -3.90 -5.31 -13.74
CA ARG A 48 -4.93 -5.85 -14.64
C ARG A 48 -4.31 -6.64 -15.79
N ASP A 49 -3.18 -6.18 -16.33
CA ASP A 49 -2.47 -6.87 -17.41
C ASP A 49 -1.95 -8.27 -17.00
N VAL A 50 -1.72 -8.50 -15.71
CA VAL A 50 -1.34 -9.81 -15.15
C VAL A 50 -2.51 -10.57 -14.52
N GLY A 51 -3.74 -10.07 -14.69
CA GLY A 51 -4.96 -10.69 -14.17
C GLY A 51 -5.09 -10.63 -12.64
N SER A 52 -4.63 -9.53 -12.05
CA SER A 52 -4.77 -9.20 -10.62
C SER A 52 -5.45 -7.83 -10.46
N GLU A 53 -5.98 -7.56 -9.27
CA GLU A 53 -6.74 -6.33 -9.01
C GLU A 53 -6.47 -5.74 -7.62
N ILE A 54 -6.75 -4.45 -7.48
CA ILE A 54 -6.77 -3.77 -6.18
C ILE A 54 -8.12 -4.06 -5.53
N GLU A 55 -8.13 -4.86 -4.47
CA GLU A 55 -9.34 -5.21 -3.71
C GLU A 55 -9.74 -4.08 -2.75
N TYR A 56 -8.75 -3.45 -2.12
CA TYR A 56 -8.97 -2.41 -1.13
C TYR A 56 -7.90 -1.33 -1.20
N ARG A 57 -8.31 -0.10 -0.89
CA ARG A 57 -7.42 1.07 -0.81
C ARG A 57 -7.50 1.62 0.61
N LEU A 58 -6.37 1.65 1.30
CA LEU A 58 -6.24 2.28 2.60
C LEU A 58 -5.52 3.61 2.42
N VAL A 59 -6.20 4.70 2.77
CA VAL A 59 -5.64 6.05 2.69
C VAL A 59 -5.35 6.52 4.10
N LEU A 60 -4.08 6.78 4.39
CA LEU A 60 -3.64 7.27 5.69
C LEU A 60 -3.59 8.80 5.65
N PRO A 61 -4.14 9.52 6.64
CA PRO A 61 -3.99 10.97 6.71
C PRO A 61 -2.52 11.36 6.95
N PRO A 62 -2.07 12.56 6.54
CA PRO A 62 -0.73 13.04 6.87
C PRO A 62 -0.47 12.98 8.37
N LEU A 63 0.67 12.44 8.82
CA LEU A 63 0.98 12.36 10.26
C LEU A 63 0.84 13.70 10.99
N SER A 64 1.19 14.80 10.32
CA SER A 64 1.10 16.17 10.87
C SER A 64 -0.32 16.66 11.11
N SER A 65 -1.32 16.09 10.43
CA SER A 65 -2.74 16.47 10.58
C SER A 65 -3.48 15.70 11.67
N VAL A 66 -2.83 14.70 12.29
CA VAL A 66 -3.49 13.78 13.21
C VAL A 66 -3.08 14.05 14.66
N SER A 67 -4.06 14.31 15.52
CA SER A 67 -3.83 14.56 16.95
C SER A 67 -3.42 13.30 17.72
N ASN A 68 -3.91 12.12 17.32
CA ASN A 68 -3.52 10.82 17.89
C ASN A 68 -3.15 9.80 16.80
N PRO A 69 -1.92 9.88 16.25
CA PRO A 69 -1.50 9.02 15.13
C PRO A 69 -1.53 7.52 15.45
N ASN A 70 -1.35 7.15 16.72
CA ASN A 70 -1.40 5.75 17.15
C ASN A 70 -2.77 5.13 16.92
N GLU A 71 -3.81 5.79 17.44
CA GLU A 71 -5.20 5.32 17.36
C GLU A 71 -5.69 5.32 15.91
N VAL A 72 -5.44 6.41 15.18
CA VAL A 72 -5.89 6.54 13.78
C VAL A 72 -5.28 5.47 12.88
N VAL A 73 -3.96 5.26 12.93
CA VAL A 73 -3.31 4.25 12.08
C VAL A 73 -3.72 2.84 12.49
N GLN A 74 -3.90 2.58 13.79
CA GLN A 74 -4.38 1.29 14.26
C GLN A 74 -5.82 1.01 13.77
N ASP A 75 -6.72 1.98 13.86
CA ASP A 75 -8.12 1.83 13.41
C ASP A 75 -8.22 1.60 11.90
N GLU A 76 -7.40 2.29 11.12
CA GLU A 76 -7.28 2.08 9.67
C GLU A 76 -6.76 0.66 9.35
N LEU A 77 -5.70 0.21 10.04
CA LEU A 77 -5.16 -1.14 9.88
C LEU A 77 -6.15 -2.24 10.30
N ILE A 78 -6.98 -2.00 11.32
CA ILE A 78 -7.99 -2.98 11.76
C ILE A 78 -9.00 -3.27 10.64
N LYS A 79 -9.27 -2.33 9.74
CA LYS A 79 -10.16 -2.55 8.59
C LYS A 79 -9.62 -3.65 7.66
N LEU A 80 -8.29 -3.83 7.60
CA LEU A 80 -7.65 -4.83 6.75
C LEU A 80 -7.95 -6.27 7.18
N PHE A 81 -8.32 -6.52 8.45
CA PHE A 81 -8.74 -7.86 8.88
C PHE A 81 -10.03 -8.35 8.23
N LYS A 82 -10.83 -7.44 7.65
CA LYS A 82 -12.07 -7.78 6.93
C LYS A 82 -11.83 -8.02 5.43
N VAL A 83 -10.63 -7.73 4.94
CA VAL A 83 -10.23 -7.87 3.54
C VAL A 83 -9.70 -9.29 3.32
N GLN A 84 -9.98 -9.87 2.15
CA GLN A 84 -9.54 -11.24 1.87
C GLN A 84 -8.05 -11.31 1.54
N SER A 85 -7.54 -10.32 0.80
CA SER A 85 -6.12 -10.23 0.45
C SER A 85 -5.21 -10.14 1.67
N ARG A 86 -4.03 -10.76 1.54
CA ARG A 86 -2.93 -10.70 2.51
C ARG A 86 -1.69 -10.02 1.94
N VAL A 87 -1.83 -9.36 0.79
CA VAL A 87 -0.74 -8.69 0.08
C VAL A 87 -0.96 -7.19 0.15
N TYR A 88 -0.04 -6.49 0.79
CA TYR A 88 -0.11 -5.05 1.05
C TYR A 88 0.99 -4.34 0.26
N ILE A 89 0.61 -3.36 -0.54
CA ILE A 89 1.52 -2.51 -1.32
C ILE A 89 1.48 -1.12 -0.73
N VAL A 90 2.57 -0.67 -0.11
CA VAL A 90 2.75 0.72 0.31
C VAL A 90 3.24 1.51 -0.90
N LEU A 91 2.32 2.23 -1.54
CA LEU A 91 2.52 2.87 -2.84
C LEU A 91 3.26 4.21 -2.72
N GLN A 92 2.91 5.00 -1.71
CA GLN A 92 3.58 6.26 -1.40
C GLN A 92 3.27 6.65 0.04
N SER A 93 4.30 6.93 0.83
CA SER A 93 4.16 7.37 2.20
C SER A 93 5.48 7.99 2.64
N SER A 94 5.42 8.99 3.51
CA SER A 94 6.61 9.54 4.15
C SER A 94 7.31 8.47 5.00
N LEU A 95 8.63 8.54 5.11
CA LEU A 95 9.39 7.66 6.00
C LEU A 95 8.84 7.58 7.44
N PRO A 96 8.47 8.69 8.12
CA PRO A 96 7.92 8.62 9.47
C PRO A 96 6.58 7.85 9.52
N MET A 97 5.70 8.07 8.54
CA MET A 97 4.42 7.34 8.46
C MET A 97 4.65 5.86 8.16
N THR A 98 5.57 5.53 7.26
CA THR A 98 5.92 4.15 6.93
C THR A 98 6.44 3.40 8.15
N ILE A 99 7.36 4.00 8.93
CA ILE A 99 7.86 3.40 10.17
C ILE A 99 6.71 3.13 11.14
N HIS A 100 5.87 4.14 11.38
CA HIS A 100 4.73 4.05 12.30
C HIS A 100 3.69 3.00 11.86
N LEU A 101 3.40 2.93 10.55
CA LEU A 101 2.54 1.93 9.94
C LEU A 101 3.03 0.51 10.23
N PHE A 102 4.32 0.25 10.02
CA PHE A 102 4.89 -1.08 10.24
C PHE A 102 4.98 -1.44 11.73
N GLU A 103 5.25 -0.48 12.61
CA GLU A 103 5.20 -0.69 14.06
C GLU A 103 3.81 -1.15 14.49
N LYS A 104 2.76 -0.42 14.07
CA LYS A 104 1.37 -0.77 14.40
C LYS A 104 0.91 -2.07 13.75
N ALA A 105 1.24 -2.28 12.48
CA ALA A 105 0.93 -3.52 11.78
C ALA A 105 1.57 -4.74 12.46
N LYS A 106 2.79 -4.59 12.99
CA LYS A 106 3.47 -5.64 13.75
C LYS A 106 2.79 -5.89 15.11
N GLU A 107 2.45 -4.83 15.85
CA GLU A 107 1.78 -4.95 17.15
C GLU A 107 0.47 -5.73 17.06
N ILE A 108 -0.33 -5.50 16.01
CA ILE A 108 -1.62 -6.16 15.81
C ILE A 108 -1.52 -7.47 15.01
N GLY A 109 -0.31 -7.89 14.62
CA GLY A 109 -0.07 -9.17 13.94
C GLY A 109 -0.35 -9.21 12.43
N LEU A 110 -0.44 -8.06 11.76
CA LEU A 110 -0.62 -7.98 10.30
C LEU A 110 0.66 -8.26 9.50
N THR A 111 1.85 -8.23 10.13
CA THR A 111 3.13 -8.60 9.50
C THR A 111 3.49 -10.07 9.77
N GLY A 112 2.48 -10.93 9.87
CA GLY A 112 2.62 -12.37 10.11
C GLY A 112 3.12 -13.14 8.88
N ARG A 113 3.38 -14.45 9.07
CA ARG A 113 3.92 -15.34 8.01
C ARG A 113 2.98 -15.52 6.82
N ASP A 114 1.72 -15.19 6.98
CA ASP A 114 0.66 -15.27 5.97
C ASP A 114 0.48 -13.97 5.18
N SER A 115 1.27 -12.93 5.49
CA SER A 115 1.21 -11.63 4.82
C SER A 115 2.45 -11.36 3.97
N ALA A 116 2.26 -10.60 2.89
CA ALA A 116 3.34 -10.04 2.08
C ALA A 116 3.22 -8.52 2.05
N TRP A 117 4.32 -7.82 2.31
CA TRP A 117 4.39 -6.37 2.27
C TRP A 117 5.41 -5.93 1.22
N ILE A 118 4.97 -5.11 0.27
CA ILE A 118 5.79 -4.54 -0.80
C ILE A 118 5.80 -3.03 -0.60
N ILE A 119 6.99 -2.43 -0.60
CA ILE A 119 7.16 -0.98 -0.44
C ILE A 119 7.78 -0.45 -1.72
N THR A 120 7.20 0.62 -2.27
CA THR A 120 7.79 1.31 -3.42
C THR A 120 9.02 2.11 -2.98
N GLY A 121 9.91 2.39 -3.92
CA GLY A 121 11.13 3.18 -3.66
C GLY A 121 10.89 4.67 -3.36
N THR A 122 9.64 5.11 -3.23
CA THR A 122 9.28 6.49 -2.86
C THR A 122 8.85 6.58 -1.40
N ILE A 123 9.84 6.43 -0.51
CA ILE A 123 9.74 6.58 0.95
C ILE A 123 10.44 7.87 1.38
#